data_AF-A0A392UCY2-F1
#
_entry.id   AF-A0A392UCY2-F1
#
_cell.length_a   1.000
_cell.length_b   1.000
_cell.length_c   1.000
_cell.angle_alpha   90.00
_cell.angle_beta   90.00
_cell.angle_gamma   90.00
#
_symmetry.space_group_name_H-M   'P 1'
#
loop_
_entity.id
_entity.type
_entity.pdbx_description
1 polymer ?
#
loop_
_entity_poly.entity_id
_entity_poly.type
_entity_poly.pdbx_seq_one_letter_code
_entity_poly.pdbx_strand_id
1 'polypeptide(L)' 'MTITLDDVACLLHLPVRGQFYTPVSVTQEEAATLTVELLGEEYQFALRETAARRG' A
#
# COMPACT_ATOMS: atom_id res chain seq x y z
N MET A 1 -2.04 11.56 -12.93
CA MET A 1 -2.81 10.53 -13.64
C MET A 1 -3.74 9.88 -12.63
N THR A 2 -5.02 9.75 -12.95
CA THR A 2 -5.99 9.04 -12.11
C THR A 2 -6.38 7.77 -12.85
N ILE A 3 -6.21 6.61 -12.20
CA ILE A 3 -6.67 5.33 -12.72
C ILE A 3 -8.00 5.01 -12.01
N THR A 4 -9.02 4.60 -12.77
CA THR A 4 -10.30 4.22 -12.21
C THR A 4 -10.32 2.76 -11.79
N LEU A 5 -11.33 2.39 -11.00
CA LEU A 5 -11.52 1.00 -10.63
C LEU A 5 -11.77 0.09 -11.84
N ASP A 6 -12.50 0.60 -12.84
CA ASP A 6 -12.78 -0.13 -14.08
C ASP A 6 -11.50 -0.39 -14.88
N ASP A 7 -10.58 0.58 -14.91
CA ASP A 7 -9.27 0.43 -15.54
C ASP A 7 -8.46 -0.69 -14.85
N VAL A 8 -8.47 -0.75 -13.52
CA VAL A 8 -7.78 -1.80 -12.74
C VAL A 8 -8.42 -3.17 -12.95
N ALA A 9 -9.76 -3.25 -12.94
CA ALA A 9 -10.49 -4.49 -13.18
C ALA A 9 -10.17 -5.08 -14.57
N CYS A 10 -10.11 -4.21 -15.58
CA CYS A 10 -9.74 -4.56 -16.95
C CYS A 10 -8.30 -5.08 -17.03
N LEU A 11 -7.35 -4.40 -16.37
CA LEU A 11 -5.93 -4.76 -16.38
C LEU A 11 -5.64 -6.09 -15.69
N LEU A 12 -6.32 -6.37 -14.57
CA LEU A 12 -6.11 -7.60 -13.81
C LEU A 12 -6.94 -8.77 -14.32
N HIS A 13 -7.88 -8.55 -15.24
CA HIS A 13 -8.87 -9.54 -15.68
C HIS A 13 -9.63 -10.19 -14.50
N LEU A 14 -9.86 -9.42 -13.43
CA LEU A 14 -10.53 -9.89 -12.21
C LEU A 14 -11.73 -9.00 -11.91
N PRO A 15 -12.90 -9.59 -11.57
CA PRO A 15 -14.05 -8.81 -11.16
C PRO A 15 -13.76 -8.15 -9.81
N VAL A 16 -13.70 -6.82 -9.78
CA VAL A 16 -13.53 -6.08 -8.53
C VAL A 16 -14.91 -5.76 -7.96
N ARG A 17 -15.21 -6.31 -6.78
CA ARG A 17 -16.53 -6.20 -6.12
C ARG A 17 -16.33 -6.02 -4.60
N GLY A 18 -17.30 -5.40 -3.94
CA GLY A 18 -17.33 -5.25 -2.49
C GLY A 18 -16.84 -3.90 -1.97
N GLN A 19 -16.60 -3.82 -0.66
CA GLN A 19 -16.04 -2.63 -0.01
C GLN A 19 -14.52 -2.68 -0.09
N PHE A 20 -13.93 -1.61 -0.62
CA PHE A 20 -12.48 -1.46 -0.59
C PHE A 20 -12.02 -1.17 0.83
N TYR A 21 -10.86 -1.72 1.15
CA TYR A 21 -10.17 -1.35 2.37
C TYR A 21 -9.81 0.13 2.31
N THR A 22 -10.37 0.92 3.22
CA THR A 22 -9.89 2.26 3.51
C THR A 22 -8.75 2.12 4.53
N PRO A 23 -7.50 2.43 4.17
CA PRO A 23 -6.40 2.33 5.11
C PRO A 23 -6.62 3.25 6.31
N VAL A 24 -6.34 2.71 7.49
CA VAL A 24 -6.26 3.51 8.71
C VAL A 24 -5.01 4.38 8.58
N SER A 25 -5.11 5.65 8.97
CA SER A 25 -3.94 6.53 9.00
C SER A 25 -2.92 5.96 9.98
N VAL A 26 -1.73 5.66 9.47
CA VAL A 26 -0.58 5.22 10.26
C VAL A 26 0.52 6.27 10.18
N THR A 27 1.31 6.36 11.23
CA THR A 27 2.57 7.12 11.24
C THR A 27 3.61 6.43 10.36
N GLN A 28 4.67 7.15 10.01
CA GLN A 28 5.75 6.59 9.17
C GLN A 28 6.46 5.42 9.89
N GLU A 29 6.65 5.55 11.20
CA GLU A 29 7.26 4.54 12.06
C GLU A 29 6.39 3.27 12.14
N GLU A 30 5.07 3.43 12.25
CA GLU A 30 4.12 2.31 12.22
C GLU A 30 4.14 1.63 10.84
N ALA A 31 4.14 2.39 9.75
CA ALA A 31 4.24 1.84 8.40
C ALA A 31 5.56 1.07 8.18
N ALA A 32 6.68 1.62 8.66
CA ALA A 32 7.98 0.94 8.59
C ALA A 32 7.97 -0.36 9.40
N THR A 33 7.40 -0.34 10.62
CA THR A 33 7.28 -1.52 11.48
C THR A 33 6.44 -2.61 10.81
N LEU A 34 5.28 -2.26 10.26
CA LEU A 34 4.42 -3.20 9.53
C LEU A 34 5.14 -3.81 8.31
N THR A 35 5.97 -3.03 7.62
CA THR A 35 6.76 -3.53 6.48
C THR A 35 7.76 -4.59 6.94
N VAL A 36 8.44 -4.36 8.07
CA VAL A 36 9.34 -5.36 8.67
C VAL A 36 8.57 -6.62 9.08
N GLU A 37 7.44 -6.46 9.77
CA GLU A 37 6.66 -7.60 10.29
C GLU A 37 6.01 -8.44 9.20
N LEU A 38 5.47 -7.81 8.15
CA LEU A 38 4.70 -8.49 7.12
C LEU A 38 5.55 -8.96 5.95
N LEU A 39 6.60 -8.21 5.61
CA LEU A 39 7.42 -8.47 4.41
C LEU A 39 8.86 -8.91 4.76
N GLY A 40 9.28 -8.83 6.02
CA GLY A 40 10.61 -9.26 6.46
C GLY A 40 11.74 -8.32 6.02
N GLU A 41 11.42 -7.09 5.64
CA GLU A 41 12.39 -6.09 5.18
C GLU A 41 13.22 -5.51 6.32
N GLU A 42 14.33 -4.84 5.99
CA GLU A 42 15.14 -4.13 6.98
C GLU A 42 14.48 -2.81 7.40
N TYR A 43 14.46 -2.49 8.70
CA TYR A 43 13.77 -1.30 9.21
C TYR A 43 14.25 0.00 8.56
N GLN A 44 15.56 0.19 8.35
CA GLN A 44 16.07 1.43 7.74
C GLN A 44 15.68 1.54 6.26
N PHE A 45 15.62 0.41 5.56
CA PHE A 45 15.10 0.36 4.20
C PHE A 45 13.61 0.70 4.18
N ALA A 46 12.81 0.05 5.03
CA ALA A 46 11.38 0.30 5.15
C ALA A 46 11.07 1.76 5.52
N LEU A 47 11.80 2.35 6.46
CA LEU A 47 11.63 3.75 6.87
C LEU A 47 11.94 4.71 5.72
N ARG A 48 12.98 4.44 4.92
CA ARG A 48 13.35 5.26 3.77
C ARG A 48 12.32 5.15 2.65
N GLU A 49 11.89 3.94 2.30
CA GLU A 49 10.90 3.73 1.25
C GLU A 49 9.54 4.32 1.63
N THR A 50 9.09 4.15 2.88
CA THR A 50 7.84 4.74 3.37
C THR A 50 7.89 6.27 3.41
N ALA A 51 9.05 6.87 3.72
CA ALA A 51 9.24 8.31 3.62
C ALA A 51 9.18 8.83 2.17
N ALA A 52 9.75 8.06 1.23
CA ALA A 52 9.83 8.44 -0.18
C ALA A 52 8.50 8.26 -0.93
N ARG A 53 7.66 7.32 -0.48
CA ARG A 53 6.37 7.00 -1.09
C ARG A 53 5.24 7.34 -0.13
N ARG A 54 4.85 8.61 -0.12
CA ARG A 54 3.56 9.01 0.46
C ARG A 54 2.48 8.60 -0.53
N GLY A 55 1.56 7.75 -0.07
CA GLY A 55 0.32 7.43 -0.81
C GLY A 55 -0.47 8.68 -1.13
#